data_AF-A0AAN8B3P3-F1
#
_entry.id   AF-A0AAN8B3P3-F1
#
_cell.length_a   1.000
_cell.length_b   1.000
_cell.length_c   1.000
_cell.angle_alpha   90.00
_cell.angle_beta   90.00
_cell.angle_gamma   90.00
#
_symmetry.space_group_name_H-M   'P 1'
#
loop_
_entity.id
_entity.type
_entity.pdbx_description
1 polymer ?
#
loop_
_entity_poly.entity_id
_entity_poly.type
_entity_poly.pdbx_seq_one_letter_code
_entity_poly.pdbx_strand_id
1 'polypeptide(L)'
;MAGCRMKLELSRVALGKGRLGVLKGLGKTGQLSLEVPGCLLHTHLGTVPHLTQDTLSTLSTLPSVTQITLSNIAEHQEVLEEFKDGFRKFAGLHDTVLYCALHDPATPCPTGHTTNKTVSVWGSGGADRADGG
;
A
#
# COMPACT_ATOMS: atom_id res chain seq x y z
N MET A 1 21.62 -9.99 8.95
CA MET A 1 20.38 -10.14 8.17
C MET A 1 20.68 -9.80 6.72
N ALA A 2 20.58 -10.76 5.80
CA ALA A 2 20.73 -10.48 4.38
C ALA A 2 19.56 -9.56 3.96
N GLY A 3 19.87 -8.33 3.55
CA GLY A 3 18.85 -7.42 3.06
C GLY A 3 18.11 -8.07 1.88
N CYS A 4 16.80 -8.27 2.01
CA CYS A 4 15.97 -8.72 0.90
C CYS A 4 16.04 -7.65 -0.20
N ARG A 5 16.90 -7.89 -1.20
CA ARG A 5 17.03 -7.01 -2.36
C ARG A 5 15.93 -7.37 -3.35
N MET A 6 14.99 -6.44 -3.51
CA MET A 6 13.95 -6.51 -4.51
C MET A 6 14.58 -6.54 -5.92
N LYS A 7 14.14 -7.49 -6.77
CA LYS A 7 14.72 -7.72 -8.10
C LYS A 7 13.62 -7.73 -9.15
N LEU A 8 13.72 -6.87 -10.14
CA LEU A 8 12.84 -6.87 -11.31
C LEU A 8 13.46 -7.71 -12.43
N GLU A 9 12.78 -8.77 -12.84
CA GLU A 9 13.16 -9.62 -13.97
C GLU A 9 12.20 -9.36 -15.14
N LEU A 10 12.72 -8.86 -16.26
CA LEU A 10 11.92 -8.58 -17.45
C LEU A 10 11.94 -9.81 -18.38
N SER A 11 10.76 -10.37 -18.64
CA SER A 11 10.58 -11.49 -19.56
C SER A 11 10.48 -11.03 -21.02
N ARG A 12 9.81 -9.88 -21.25
CA ARG A 12 9.63 -9.32 -22.60
C ARG A 12 9.49 -7.81 -22.54
N VAL A 13 10.09 -7.12 -23.49
CA VAL A 13 9.84 -5.70 -23.74
C VAL A 13 9.12 -5.56 -25.08
N ALA A 14 7.81 -5.29 -25.04
CA ALA A 14 6.98 -5.19 -26.24
C ALA A 14 7.10 -3.79 -26.86
N LEU A 15 7.53 -3.71 -28.12
CA LEU A 15 7.61 -2.48 -28.93
C LEU A 15 8.38 -1.33 -28.24
N GLY A 16 9.32 -1.66 -27.35
CA GLY A 16 10.06 -0.68 -26.55
C GLY A 16 9.25 0.09 -25.50
N LYS A 17 7.96 -0.23 -25.30
CA LYS A 17 7.05 0.54 -24.42
C LYS A 17 6.45 -0.29 -23.28
N GLY A 18 6.05 -1.53 -23.55
CA GLY A 18 5.49 -2.43 -22.54
C GLY A 18 6.57 -3.29 -21.89
N ARG A 19 6.63 -3.30 -20.55
CA ARG A 19 7.56 -4.16 -19.79
C ARG A 19 6.79 -5.29 -19.13
N LEU A 20 6.96 -6.50 -19.66
CA LEU A 20 6.43 -7.72 -19.06
C LEU A 20 7.52 -8.37 -18.21
N GLY A 21 7.23 -8.69 -16.96
CA GLY A 21 8.20 -9.25 -16.04
C GLY A 21 7.63 -9.61 -14.68
N VAL A 22 8.52 -9.98 -13.77
CA VAL A 22 8.19 -10.35 -12.39
C VAL A 22 9.11 -9.62 -11.43
N LEU A 23 8.51 -9.01 -10.43
CA LEU A 23 9.17 -8.32 -9.34
C LEU A 23 9.26 -9.26 -8.15
N LYS A 24 10.46 -9.81 -7.90
CA LYS A 24 10.73 -10.80 -6.84
C LYS A 24 11.35 -10.16 -5.61
N GLY A 25 11.30 -10.86 -4.48
CA GLY A 25 11.93 -10.40 -3.24
C GLY A 25 11.09 -9.39 -2.48
N LEU A 26 9.75 -9.43 -2.61
CA LEU A 26 8.85 -8.51 -1.93
C LEU A 26 8.63 -8.93 -0.47
N GLY A 27 8.47 -7.92 0.39
CA GLY A 27 8.14 -8.09 1.81
C GLY A 27 9.35 -8.35 2.70
N LYS A 28 9.13 -8.39 4.02
CA LYS A 28 10.19 -8.58 5.02
C LYS A 28 10.90 -9.93 4.88
N THR A 29 10.19 -10.96 4.41
CA THR A 29 10.72 -12.32 4.19
C THR A 29 11.22 -12.53 2.76
N GLY A 30 10.95 -11.61 1.82
CA GLY A 30 11.37 -11.70 0.42
C GLY A 30 10.69 -12.82 -0.39
N GLN A 31 9.64 -13.43 0.14
CA GLN A 31 8.99 -14.60 -0.47
C GLN A 31 7.93 -14.25 -1.51
N LEU A 32 7.45 -13.00 -1.52
CA LEU A 32 6.38 -12.57 -2.41
C LEU A 32 6.93 -12.06 -3.74
N SER A 33 6.11 -12.22 -4.79
CA SER A 33 6.41 -11.73 -6.13
C SER A 33 5.19 -11.05 -6.75
N LEU A 34 5.42 -10.03 -7.58
CA LEU A 34 4.38 -9.30 -8.29
C LEU A 34 4.64 -9.33 -9.79
N GLU A 35 3.65 -9.74 -10.58
CA GLU A 35 3.72 -9.67 -12.04
C GLU A 35 3.56 -8.22 -12.54
N VAL A 36 4.31 -7.87 -13.59
CA VAL A 36 4.30 -6.54 -14.21
C VAL A 36 4.02 -6.71 -15.70
N PRO A 37 3.07 -5.97 -16.30
CA PRO A 37 2.19 -4.99 -15.68
C PRO A 37 1.16 -5.67 -14.75
N GLY A 38 0.89 -5.03 -13.62
CA GLY A 38 -0.06 -5.51 -12.61
C GLY A 38 -0.63 -4.35 -11.80
N CYS A 39 -1.61 -4.64 -10.96
CA CYS A 39 -2.22 -3.68 -10.05
C CYS A 39 -1.98 -4.07 -8.58
N LEU A 40 -2.26 -3.14 -7.68
CA LEU A 40 -2.25 -3.35 -6.23
C LEU A 40 -3.69 -3.50 -5.74
N LEU A 41 -3.89 -4.25 -4.66
CA LEU A 41 -5.20 -4.37 -4.05
C LEU A 41 -5.54 -3.06 -3.30
N HIS A 42 -6.53 -2.32 -3.79
CA HIS A 42 -6.95 -1.07 -3.15
C HIS A 42 -7.72 -1.35 -1.85
N THR A 43 -7.40 -0.61 -0.79
CA THR A 43 -8.10 -0.70 0.50
C THR A 43 -8.37 0.68 1.07
N HIS A 44 -9.46 0.77 1.83
CA HIS A 44 -9.79 1.89 2.69
C HIS A 44 -9.64 1.44 4.15
N LEU A 45 -8.77 2.10 4.91
CA LEU A 45 -8.41 1.71 6.30
C LEU A 45 -8.02 0.23 6.45
N GLY A 46 -7.35 -0.35 5.44
CA GLY A 46 -6.91 -1.74 5.47
C GLY A 46 -7.98 -2.79 5.16
N THR A 47 -9.20 -2.35 4.80
CA THR A 47 -10.27 -3.24 4.33
C THR A 47 -10.55 -3.00 2.85
N VAL A 48 -10.86 -4.06 2.11
CA VAL A 48 -11.31 -3.91 0.73
C VAL A 48 -12.75 -3.39 0.77
N PRO A 49 -13.06 -2.26 0.10
CA PRO A 49 -14.40 -1.67 0.17
C PRO A 49 -15.48 -2.70 -0.19
N HIS A 50 -16.49 -2.80 0.68
CA HIS A 50 -17.65 -3.69 0.53
C HIS A 50 -17.36 -5.20 0.61
N LEU A 51 -16.14 -5.62 0.90
CA LEU A 51 -15.79 -7.04 1.03
C LEU A 51 -15.31 -7.36 2.43
N THR A 52 -15.89 -8.40 3.03
CA THR A 52 -15.38 -9.00 4.27
C THR A 52 -14.13 -9.82 3.98
N GLN A 53 -13.30 -10.07 5.00
CA GLN A 53 -12.10 -10.90 4.87
C GLN A 53 -12.45 -12.32 4.38
N ASP A 54 -13.57 -12.89 4.86
CA ASP A 54 -14.05 -14.20 4.41
C ASP A 54 -14.35 -14.18 2.91
N THR A 55 -15.05 -13.15 2.43
CA THR A 55 -15.38 -13.01 1.00
C THR A 55 -14.12 -12.80 0.18
N LEU A 56 -13.19 -11.98 0.67
CA LEU A 56 -11.90 -11.74 0.03
C LEU A 56 -11.10 -13.04 -0.13
N SER A 57 -11.12 -13.92 0.88
CA SER A 57 -10.41 -15.22 0.84
C SER A 57 -10.95 -16.18 -0.22
N THR A 58 -12.21 -16.00 -0.66
CA THR A 58 -12.79 -16.81 -1.75
C THR A 58 -12.31 -16.39 -3.14
N LEU A 59 -11.68 -15.21 -3.28
CA LEU A 59 -11.17 -14.72 -4.56
C LEU A 59 -9.81 -15.35 -4.85
N SER A 60 -9.72 -16.11 -5.95
CA SER A 60 -8.52 -16.85 -6.32
C SER A 60 -7.37 -16.01 -6.89
N THR A 61 -7.66 -14.77 -7.30
CA THR A 61 -6.71 -13.88 -7.97
C THR A 61 -6.65 -12.53 -7.27
N LEU A 62 -5.84 -12.47 -6.21
CA LEU A 62 -5.55 -11.24 -5.49
C LEU A 62 -4.09 -10.82 -5.71
N PRO A 63 -3.81 -9.52 -5.87
CA PRO A 63 -2.46 -9.01 -5.89
C PRO A 63 -1.71 -9.32 -4.59
N SER A 64 -0.43 -9.68 -4.68
CA SER A 64 0.44 -9.92 -3.52
C SER A 64 0.84 -8.65 -2.75
N VAL A 65 0.41 -7.48 -3.25
CA VAL A 65 0.67 -6.18 -2.66
C VAL A 65 -0.65 -5.43 -2.50
N THR A 66 -0.89 -4.97 -1.28
CA THR A 66 -2.08 -4.21 -0.89
C THR A 66 -1.71 -2.75 -0.70
N GLN A 67 -2.42 -1.86 -1.38
CA GLN A 67 -2.30 -0.43 -1.21
C GLN A 67 -3.12 0.02 0.00
N ILE A 68 -2.46 0.75 0.88
CA ILE A 68 -3.05 1.53 1.96
C ILE A 68 -2.69 3.00 1.75
N THR A 69 -3.37 3.92 2.42
CA THR A 69 -3.18 5.37 2.22
C THR A 69 -2.90 6.05 3.55
N LEU A 70 -1.89 6.93 3.58
CA LEU A 70 -1.57 7.69 4.79
C LEU A 70 -2.72 8.64 5.15
N SER A 71 -3.39 9.22 4.15
CA SER A 71 -4.66 9.96 4.31
C SER A 71 -5.65 9.32 5.28
N ASN A 72 -5.83 8.01 5.23
CA ASN A 72 -6.82 7.34 6.07
C ASN A 72 -6.21 6.91 7.42
N ILE A 73 -4.90 6.69 7.47
CA ILE A 73 -4.21 6.11 8.62
C ILE A 73 -3.68 7.17 9.59
N ALA A 74 -3.36 8.38 9.10
CA ALA A 74 -2.73 9.45 9.89
C ALA A 74 -3.53 9.80 11.16
N GLU A 75 -4.85 9.92 11.04
CA GLU A 75 -5.77 10.22 12.15
C GLU A 75 -5.73 9.16 13.28
N HIS A 76 -5.25 7.94 12.98
CA HIS A 76 -5.24 6.80 13.88
C HIS A 76 -3.84 6.44 14.38
N GLN A 77 -2.86 7.34 14.24
CA GLN A 77 -1.46 7.09 14.61
C GLN A 77 -1.32 6.64 16.08
N GLU A 78 -1.94 7.33 17.03
CA GLU A 78 -1.84 7.02 18.46
C GLU A 78 -2.32 5.60 18.79
N VAL A 79 -3.42 5.16 18.15
CA VAL A 79 -3.99 3.82 18.33
C VAL A 79 -3.05 2.75 17.78
N LEU A 80 -2.44 3.01 16.62
CA LEU A 80 -1.50 2.09 15.99
C LEU A 80 -0.18 1.99 16.73
N GLU A 81 0.28 3.10 17.32
CA GLU A 81 1.46 3.13 18.19
C GLU A 81 1.22 2.35 19.48
N GLU A 82 0.03 2.41 20.07
CA GLU A 82 -0.28 1.61 21.26
C GLU A 82 -0.46 0.12 20.94
N PHE A 83 -0.99 -0.22 19.75
CA PHE A 83 -1.17 -1.60 19.31
C PHE A 83 0.17 -2.36 19.11
N LYS A 84 1.26 -1.66 18.73
CA LYS A 84 2.66 -2.14 18.63
C LYS A 84 2.94 -3.30 17.67
N ASP A 85 1.91 -3.96 17.17
CA ASP A 85 1.98 -5.14 16.32
C ASP A 85 1.96 -4.80 14.81
N GLY A 86 1.79 -3.52 14.49
CA GLY A 86 1.83 -2.95 13.16
C GLY A 86 0.51 -3.08 12.37
N PHE A 87 0.38 -2.23 11.35
CA PHE A 87 -0.87 -2.05 10.61
C PHE A 87 -1.39 -3.33 9.92
N ARG A 88 -0.49 -4.18 9.42
CA ARG A 88 -0.86 -5.44 8.76
C ARG A 88 -1.68 -6.35 9.68
N LYS A 89 -1.24 -6.50 10.94
CA LYS A 89 -1.95 -7.28 11.95
C LYS A 89 -3.24 -6.58 12.38
N PHE A 90 -3.18 -5.26 12.55
CA PHE A 90 -4.33 -4.44 12.93
C PHE A 90 -5.50 -4.59 11.94
N ALA A 91 -5.22 -4.55 10.64
CA ALA A 91 -6.21 -4.67 9.57
C ALA A 91 -6.59 -6.13 9.23
N GLY A 92 -6.02 -7.13 9.90
CA GLY A 92 -6.24 -8.55 9.58
C GLY A 92 -5.78 -8.95 8.17
N LEU A 93 -4.77 -8.25 7.62
CA LEU A 93 -4.27 -8.50 6.27
C LEU A 93 -3.19 -9.59 6.30
N HIS A 94 -3.56 -10.79 5.85
CA HIS A 94 -2.65 -11.93 5.77
C HIS A 94 -2.02 -12.03 4.38
N ASP A 95 -0.83 -12.65 4.31
CA ASP A 95 -0.08 -13.00 3.10
C ASP A 95 0.14 -11.92 2.01
N THR A 96 0.04 -10.64 2.39
CA THR A 96 0.29 -9.50 1.51
C THR A 96 1.40 -8.57 2.02
N VAL A 97 2.04 -7.85 1.09
CA VAL A 97 2.92 -6.70 1.39
C VAL A 97 2.09 -5.42 1.36
N LEU A 98 2.35 -4.52 2.31
CA LEU A 98 1.70 -3.21 2.33
C LEU A 98 2.52 -2.19 1.51
N TYR A 99 1.84 -1.50 0.60
CA TYR A 99 2.32 -0.29 -0.04
C TYR A 99 1.53 0.90 0.50
N CYS A 100 2.21 1.81 1.21
CA CYS A 100 1.58 3.01 1.74
C CYS A 100 1.71 4.15 0.71
N ALA A 101 0.60 4.49 0.06
CA ALA A 101 0.47 5.69 -0.74
C ALA A 101 0.25 6.90 0.17
N LEU A 102 0.72 8.07 -0.25
CA LEU A 102 0.54 9.30 0.53
C LEU A 102 -0.93 9.74 0.57
N HIS A 103 -1.56 9.77 -0.60
CA HIS A 103 -2.94 10.18 -0.78
C HIS A 103 -3.81 9.01 -1.24
N ASP A 104 -5.10 9.09 -0.93
CA ASP A 104 -6.08 8.16 -1.47
C ASP A 104 -6.45 8.56 -2.90
N PRO A 105 -6.25 7.69 -3.92
CA PRO A 105 -6.63 8.01 -5.29
C PRO A 105 -8.14 8.16 -5.48
N ALA A 106 -8.96 7.64 -4.56
CA ALA A 106 -10.42 7.75 -4.63
C ALA A 106 -10.95 9.10 -4.12
N THR A 107 -10.14 9.89 -3.41
CA THR A 107 -10.56 11.19 -2.84
C THR A 107 -9.75 12.36 -3.42
N PRO A 108 -10.42 13.38 -3.98
CA PRO A 108 -9.72 14.56 -4.49
C PRO A 108 -9.15 15.37 -3.33
N CYS A 109 -7.84 15.59 -3.34
CA CYS A 109 -7.16 16.42 -2.35
C CYS A 109 -7.07 17.88 -2.82
N PRO A 110 -7.43 18.87 -1.98
CA PRO A 110 -7.18 20.28 -2.25
C PRO A 110 -5.70 20.56 -2.53
N THR A 111 -5.40 21.24 -3.63
CA THR A 111 -4.04 21.62 -4.02
C THR A 111 -3.57 22.88 -3.28
N GLY A 112 -2.27 22.98 -2.97
CA GLY A 112 -1.66 24.20 -2.40
C GLY A 112 -1.29 24.13 -0.91
N HIS A 113 -1.44 22.97 -0.26
CA HIS A 113 -1.11 22.75 1.15
C HIS A 113 0.23 22.02 1.38
N THR A 114 1.08 22.00 0.36
CA THR A 114 2.43 21.45 0.40
C THR A 114 3.41 22.61 0.59
N THR A 115 4.22 22.55 1.63
CA THR A 115 5.32 23.50 1.86
C THR A 115 6.65 22.77 1.76
N ASN A 116 7.77 23.51 1.77
CA ASN A 116 9.11 22.89 1.82
C ASN A 116 9.34 22.03 3.08
N LYS A 117 8.50 22.16 4.11
CA LYS A 117 8.65 21.46 5.39
C LYS A 117 7.60 20.37 5.60
N THR A 118 6.41 20.51 5.03
CA THR A 118 5.28 19.64 5.37
C THR A 118 4.40 19.36 4.17
N VAL A 119 3.79 18.17 4.19
CA VAL A 119 2.76 17.77 3.23
C VAL A 119 1.48 17.49 3.99
N SER A 120 0.37 18.11 3.58
CA SER A 120 -0.92 17.87 4.24
C SER A 120 -1.64 16.70 3.57
N VAL A 121 -2.13 15.76 4.36
CA VAL A 121 -3.00 14.65 3.95
C VAL A 121 -4.41 14.91 4.45
N TRP A 122 -5.41 14.44 3.71
CA TRP A 122 -6.82 14.64 4.06
C TRP A 122 -7.45 13.29 4.40
N GLY A 123 -8.02 13.19 5.59
CA GLY A 123 -8.79 12.05 6.06
C GLY A 123 -10.26 12.43 6.31
N SER A 124 -10.99 11.53 6.96
CA SER A 124 -12.41 11.73 7.29
C SER A 124 -12.65 12.85 8.32
N GLY A 125 -11.69 13.10 9.20
CA GLY A 125 -11.73 14.11 10.25
C GLY A 125 -11.21 15.48 9.83
N GLY A 126 -10.51 15.59 8.70
CA GLY A 126 -10.01 16.85 8.16
C GLY A 126 -8.60 16.76 7.54
N ALA A 127 -7.88 17.89 7.53
CA ALA A 127 -6.48 17.93 7.10
C ALA A 127 -5.53 17.62 8.24
N ASP A 128 -4.75 16.56 8.06
CA ASP A 128 -3.61 16.21 8.89
C ASP A 128 -2.29 16.62 8.23
N ARG A 129 -1.30 17.00 9.04
CA ARG A 129 0.04 17.35 8.54
C ARG A 129 0.97 16.16 8.68
N ALA A 130 1.51 15.68 7.57
CA ALA A 130 2.64 14.77 7.56
C ALA A 130 3.94 15.59 7.47
N ASP A 131 4.83 15.41 8.45
CA ASP A 131 6.19 15.95 8.42
C ASP A 131 7.13 14.96 7.71
N GLY A 132 8.09 15.49 6.95
CA GLY A 132 9.08 14.68 6.25
C GLY A 132 10.25 14.37 7.17
N GLY A 133 10.24 13.18 7.78
CA GLY A 133 11.36 12.66 8.59
C GLY A 133 12.60 12.30 7.78
#